data_AF-A0A328BGN7-F1
#
_entry.id   AF-A0A328BGN7-F1
#
_cell.length_a   1.000
_cell.length_b   1.000
_cell.length_c   1.000
_cell.angle_alpha   90.00
_cell.angle_beta   90.00
_cell.angle_gamma   90.00
#
_symmetry.space_group_name_H-M   'P 1'
#
loop_
_entity.id
_entity.type
_entity.pdbx_description
1 polymer ?
#
loop_
_entity_poly.entity_id
_entity_poly.type
_entity_poly.pdbx_seq_one_letter_code
_entity_poly.pdbx_strand_id
1 'polypeptide(L)'
;MKFAAITLIAASLAAGSASAASSNVTDVDFLKANRCKGLATSISGVVDTASLDSFIKSERAGRHTYIVDRAGEEFNRARKEAKSQDRKERLTAELTGPCQAYLGGSSSVAKQ
;
A
#
# COMPACT_ATOMS: atom_id res chain seq x y z
N MET A 1 -20.09 25.59 40.00
CA MET A 1 -18.73 26.01 39.60
C MET A 1 -17.74 25.01 40.21
N LYS A 2 -16.94 24.19 39.53
CA LYS A 2 -16.52 24.07 38.13
C LYS A 2 -16.33 22.56 37.89
N PHE A 3 -16.80 22.07 36.74
CA PHE A 3 -16.61 20.68 36.31
C PHE A 3 -15.13 20.48 35.99
N ALA A 4 -14.50 19.50 36.64
CA ALA A 4 -13.14 19.08 36.32
C ALA A 4 -13.16 18.44 34.93
N ALA A 5 -12.51 19.10 33.98
CA ALA A 5 -12.39 18.66 32.60
C ALA A 5 -11.57 17.37 32.54
N ILE A 6 -12.20 16.30 32.07
CA ILE A 6 -11.55 15.05 31.69
C ILE A 6 -10.84 15.32 30.35
N THR A 7 -9.54 15.60 30.40
CA THR A 7 -8.69 15.60 29.20
C THR A 7 -8.37 14.14 28.85
N LEU A 8 -9.23 13.54 28.01
CA LEU A 8 -8.89 12.34 27.25
C LEU A 8 -7.76 12.70 26.29
N ILE A 9 -6.53 12.36 26.66
CA ILE A 9 -5.41 12.30 25.74
C ILE A 9 -5.71 11.12 24.80
N ALA A 10 -6.40 11.41 23.70
CA ALA A 10 -6.42 10.51 22.57
C ALA A 10 -4.99 10.49 22.01
N ALA A 11 -4.18 9.56 22.52
CA ALA A 11 -2.99 9.12 21.83
C ALA A 11 -3.48 8.46 20.54
N SER A 12 -3.64 9.25 19.48
CA SER A 12 -3.71 8.75 18.13
C SER A 12 -2.37 8.05 17.89
N LEU A 13 -2.40 6.71 17.95
CA LEU A 13 -1.36 5.88 17.39
C LEU A 13 -1.30 6.21 15.89
N ALA A 14 -0.49 7.20 15.53
CA ALA A 14 0.09 7.32 14.20
C ALA A 14 1.15 6.21 14.06
N ALA A 15 0.72 4.95 14.17
CA ALA A 15 1.49 3.80 13.75
C ALA A 15 1.39 3.73 12.22
N GLY A 16 2.18 4.54 11.52
CA GLY A 16 2.22 4.48 10.06
C GLY A 16 2.76 5.73 9.40
N SER A 17 4.06 5.99 9.53
CA SER A 17 4.83 6.76 8.53
C SER A 17 6.30 6.88 8.95
N ALA A 18 6.91 5.75 9.29
CA ALA A 18 8.37 5.65 9.38
C ALA A 18 8.80 4.19 9.21
N SER A 19 8.42 3.57 8.09
CA SER A 19 9.25 2.48 7.58
C SER A 19 10.48 3.14 6.98
N ALA A 20 11.42 3.49 7.85
CA ALA A 20 12.80 3.74 7.45
C ALA A 20 13.21 2.58 6.55
N ALA A 21 13.65 2.93 5.35
CA ALA A 21 14.01 2.03 4.29
C ALA A 21 14.95 0.94 4.80
N SER A 22 14.43 -0.27 4.95
CA SER A 22 15.24 -1.43 4.62
C SER A 22 15.47 -1.31 3.12
N SER A 23 16.73 -1.19 2.69
CA SER A 23 17.10 -1.03 1.27
C SER A 23 16.71 -2.23 0.39
N ASN A 24 15.98 -3.20 0.95
CA ASN A 24 15.51 -4.41 0.30
C ASN A 24 13.98 -4.48 0.40
N VAL A 25 13.31 -4.51 -0.75
CA VAL A 25 11.86 -4.71 -0.83
C VAL A 25 11.52 -6.14 -0.39
N THR A 26 10.71 -6.27 0.66
CA THR A 26 10.33 -7.58 1.19
C THR A 26 9.25 -8.24 0.35
N ASP A 27 9.03 -9.55 0.53
CA ASP A 27 7.88 -10.23 -0.08
C ASP A 27 6.55 -9.61 0.36
N VAL A 28 6.47 -9.13 1.59
CA VAL A 28 5.29 -8.44 2.10
C VAL A 28 5.04 -7.13 1.35
N ASP A 29 6.10 -6.38 1.03
CA ASP A 29 5.99 -5.15 0.25
C ASP A 29 5.56 -5.44 -1.19
N PHE A 30 6.08 -6.51 -1.79
CA PHE A 30 5.65 -6.96 -3.11
C PHE A 30 4.17 -7.35 -3.13
N LEU A 31 3.69 -8.09 -2.12
CA LEU A 31 2.26 -8.43 -1.99
C LEU A 31 1.39 -7.18 -1.81
N LYS A 32 1.82 -6.24 -0.96
CA LYS A 32 1.11 -4.97 -0.74
C LYS A 32 1.06 -4.11 -2.00
N ALA A 33 2.15 -4.01 -2.77
CA ALA A 33 2.14 -3.30 -4.04
C ALA A 33 1.14 -3.90 -5.04
N ASN A 34 1.04 -5.23 -5.11
CA ASN A 34 0.04 -5.90 -5.95
C ASN A 34 -1.40 -5.65 -5.47
N ARG A 35 -1.63 -5.61 -4.15
CA ARG A 35 -2.91 -5.18 -3.55
C ARG A 35 -3.25 -3.75 -3.98
N CYS A 36 -2.31 -2.82 -3.83
CA CYS A 36 -2.46 -1.43 -4.24
C CYS A 36 -2.80 -1.28 -5.73
N LYS A 37 -2.15 -2.06 -6.60
CA LYS A 37 -2.46 -2.08 -8.04
C LYS A 37 -3.88 -2.57 -8.30
N GLY A 38 -4.33 -3.59 -7.57
CA GLY A 38 -5.70 -4.10 -7.65
C GLY A 38 -6.75 -3.08 -7.24
N LEU A 39 -6.50 -2.32 -6.16
CA LEU A 39 -7.35 -1.21 -5.73
C LEU A 39 -7.37 -0.09 -6.77
N ALA A 40 -6.20 0.38 -7.22
CA ALA A 40 -6.07 1.50 -8.16
C ALA A 40 -6.67 1.20 -9.55
N THR A 41 -6.69 -0.07 -9.97
CA THR A 41 -7.36 -0.48 -11.21
C THR A 41 -8.89 -0.33 -11.13
N SER A 42 -9.46 -0.48 -9.93
CA SER A 42 -10.91 -0.38 -9.71
C SER A 42 -11.35 1.01 -9.23
N ILE A 43 -10.50 1.72 -8.48
CA ILE A 43 -10.74 3.08 -7.97
C ILE A 43 -9.84 4.03 -8.75
N SER A 44 -10.31 4.43 -9.93
CA SER A 44 -9.55 5.28 -10.85
C SER A 44 -9.38 6.71 -10.30
N GLY A 45 -8.27 7.36 -10.66
CA GLY A 45 -8.01 8.78 -10.35
C GLY A 45 -7.37 9.06 -8.98
N VAL A 46 -7.10 8.04 -8.17
CA VAL A 46 -6.49 8.22 -6.83
C VAL A 46 -4.98 7.96 -6.86
N VAL A 47 -4.55 6.92 -7.56
CA VAL A 47 -3.14 6.49 -7.67
C VAL A 47 -2.85 6.08 -9.10
N ASP A 48 -1.66 6.44 -9.58
CA ASP A 48 -1.18 6.02 -10.89
C ASP A 48 -0.85 4.51 -10.91
N THR A 49 -1.54 3.77 -11.76
CA THR A 49 -1.35 2.32 -11.89
C THR A 49 -0.06 1.95 -12.62
N ALA A 50 0.50 2.85 -13.43
CA ALA A 50 1.72 2.60 -14.18
C ALA A 50 2.97 2.64 -13.28
N SER A 51 3.00 3.53 -12.29
CA SER A 51 4.04 3.56 -11.25
C SER A 51 4.05 2.27 -10.42
N LEU A 52 2.87 1.81 -9.99
CA LEU A 52 2.73 0.53 -9.28
C LEU A 52 3.15 -0.66 -10.16
N ASP A 53 2.76 -0.66 -11.43
CA ASP A 53 3.15 -1.71 -12.38
C ASP A 53 4.67 -1.74 -12.60
N SER A 54 5.30 -0.57 -12.68
CA SER A 54 6.76 -0.43 -12.83
C SER A 54 7.49 -0.98 -11.60
N PHE A 55 7.05 -0.62 -10.39
CA PHE A 55 7.58 -1.16 -9.14
C PHE A 55 7.41 -2.69 -9.06
N ILE A 56 6.22 -3.20 -9.38
CA ILE A 56 5.96 -4.65 -9.33
C ILE A 56 6.86 -5.38 -10.34
N LYS A 57 7.08 -4.82 -11.53
CA LYS A 57 7.95 -5.43 -12.55
C LYS A 57 9.41 -5.46 -12.11
N SER A 58 9.94 -4.39 -11.54
CA SER A 58 11.34 -4.37 -11.05
C SER A 58 11.55 -5.37 -9.92
N GLU A 59 10.56 -5.52 -9.05
CA GLU A 59 10.66 -6.38 -7.87
C GLU A 59 10.28 -7.83 -8.13
N ARG A 60 9.73 -8.17 -9.29
CA ARG A 60 9.29 -9.55 -9.60
C ARG A 60 10.46 -10.50 -9.79
N ALA A 61 11.57 -10.02 -10.34
CA ALA A 61 12.73 -10.85 -10.65
C ALA A 61 13.35 -11.42 -9.37
N GLY A 62 13.67 -12.72 -9.38
CA GLY A 62 14.29 -13.39 -8.23
C GLY A 62 13.32 -13.80 -7.11
N ARG A 63 12.04 -13.42 -7.17
CA ARG A 63 11.04 -13.89 -6.19
C ARG A 63 10.59 -15.31 -6.50
N HIS A 64 10.35 -16.09 -5.45
CA HIS A 64 9.83 -17.45 -5.56
C HIS A 64 8.43 -17.45 -6.22
N THR A 65 8.12 -18.49 -7.00
CA THR A 65 6.85 -18.62 -7.73
C THR A 65 5.63 -18.47 -6.82
N TYR A 66 5.65 -19.11 -5.65
CA TYR A 66 4.60 -18.98 -4.64
C TYR A 66 4.31 -17.53 -4.22
N ILE A 67 5.33 -16.66 -4.12
CA ILE A 67 5.14 -15.24 -3.79
C ILE A 67 4.46 -14.51 -4.95
N VAL A 68 4.85 -14.83 -6.18
CA VAL A 68 4.26 -14.26 -7.39
C VAL A 68 2.80 -14.68 -7.56
N ASP A 69 2.48 -15.94 -7.29
CA ASP A 69 1.10 -16.44 -7.32
C ASP A 69 0.26 -15.77 -6.24
N ARG A 70 0.81 -15.66 -5.03
CA ARG A 70 0.14 -14.99 -3.92
C ARG A 70 -0.11 -13.51 -4.19
N ALA A 71 0.84 -12.83 -4.84
CA ALA A 71 0.65 -11.46 -5.30
C ALA A 71 -0.51 -11.33 -6.29
N GLY A 72 -0.65 -12.29 -7.21
CA GLY A 72 -1.80 -12.38 -8.11
C GLY A 72 -3.13 -12.54 -7.36
N GLU A 73 -3.15 -13.33 -6.30
CA GLU A 73 -4.33 -13.45 -5.43
C GLU A 73 -4.66 -12.13 -4.73
N GLU A 74 -3.66 -11.44 -4.16
CA GLU A 74 -3.86 -10.14 -3.50
C GLU A 74 -4.39 -9.07 -4.47
N PHE A 75 -3.85 -9.01 -5.69
CA PHE A 75 -4.37 -8.15 -6.75
C PHE A 75 -5.85 -8.43 -7.04
N ASN A 76 -6.20 -9.70 -7.26
CA ASN A 76 -7.57 -10.08 -7.59
C ASN A 76 -8.54 -9.85 -6.44
N ARG A 77 -8.10 -10.13 -5.20
CA ARG A 77 -8.88 -9.85 -3.99
C ARG A 77 -9.14 -8.36 -3.87
N ALA A 78 -8.11 -7.53 -3.94
CA ALA A 78 -8.22 -6.07 -3.86
C ALA A 78 -9.13 -5.50 -4.94
N ARG A 79 -8.99 -5.98 -6.19
CA ARG A 79 -9.83 -5.57 -7.31
C ARG A 79 -11.31 -5.88 -7.07
N LYS A 80 -11.63 -7.06 -6.53
CA LYS A 80 -12.99 -7.42 -6.11
C LYS A 80 -13.44 -6.55 -4.94
N GLU A 81 -12.53 -6.29 -4.01
CA GLU A 81 -12.83 -5.52 -2.82
C GLU A 81 -13.27 -4.08 -3.13
N ALA A 82 -12.59 -3.46 -4.09
CA ALA A 82 -12.86 -2.10 -4.55
C ALA A 82 -14.20 -1.94 -5.29
N LYS A 83 -14.91 -3.03 -5.62
CA LYS A 83 -16.27 -2.95 -6.19
C LYS A 83 -17.34 -2.64 -5.14
N SER A 84 -17.04 -2.83 -3.85
CA SER A 84 -17.97 -2.54 -2.77
C SER A 84 -18.00 -1.04 -2.48
N GLN A 85 -19.17 -0.44 -2.59
CA GLN A 85 -19.36 1.00 -2.35
C GLN A 85 -19.16 1.36 -0.88
N ASP A 86 -19.63 0.52 0.05
CA ASP A 86 -19.53 0.73 1.50
C ASP A 86 -18.08 0.85 2.01
N ARG A 87 -17.11 0.31 1.25
CA ARG A 87 -15.70 0.30 1.64
C ARG A 87 -14.84 1.23 0.81
N LYS A 88 -15.45 1.94 -0.15
CA LYS A 88 -14.72 2.77 -1.11
C LYS A 88 -13.90 3.85 -0.43
N GLU A 89 -14.43 4.50 0.60
CA GLU A 89 -13.72 5.55 1.35
C GLU A 89 -12.47 4.98 2.04
N ARG A 90 -12.61 3.88 2.79
CA ARG A 90 -11.48 3.21 3.45
C ARG A 90 -10.42 2.74 2.45
N LEU A 91 -10.84 2.15 1.32
CA LEU A 91 -9.91 1.68 0.29
C LEU A 91 -9.24 2.83 -0.47
N THR A 92 -9.92 3.98 -0.58
CA THR A 92 -9.32 5.23 -1.08
C THR A 92 -8.26 5.74 -0.11
N ALA A 93 -8.50 5.68 1.20
CA ALA A 93 -7.50 6.03 2.21
C ALA A 93 -6.27 5.09 2.16
N GLU A 94 -6.47 3.81 1.85
CA GLU A 94 -5.37 2.86 1.61
C GLU A 94 -4.52 3.29 0.40
N LEU A 95 -5.18 3.74 -0.68
CA LEU A 95 -4.51 4.26 -1.88
C LEU A 95 -3.74 5.56 -1.61
N THR A 96 -4.33 6.51 -0.89
CA THR A 96 -3.68 7.81 -0.60
C THR A 96 -2.67 7.76 0.54
N GLY A 97 -2.63 6.68 1.32
CA GLY A 97 -1.67 6.50 2.42
C GLY A 97 -0.65 5.40 2.10
N PRO A 98 -0.83 4.17 2.60
CA PRO A 98 0.12 3.08 2.44
C PRO A 98 0.62 2.84 1.00
N CYS A 99 -0.26 2.95 -0.01
CA CYS A 99 0.13 2.68 -1.38
C CYS A 99 1.07 3.73 -2.00
N GLN A 100 1.19 4.91 -1.40
CA GLN A 100 2.12 5.95 -1.84
C GLN A 100 3.59 5.49 -1.74
N ALA A 101 3.89 4.56 -0.82
CA ALA A 101 5.23 4.00 -0.64
C ALA A 101 5.76 3.27 -1.87
N TYR A 102 4.89 2.86 -2.81
CA TYR A 102 5.24 2.06 -3.98
C TYR A 102 5.22 2.85 -5.30
N LEU A 103 5.04 4.18 -5.23
CA LEU A 103 4.93 5.05 -6.43
C LEU A 103 6.27 5.62 -6.89
N GLY A 104 7.24 5.73 -5.99
CA GLY A 104 8.64 5.96 -6.36
C GLY A 104 9.25 4.62 -6.75
N GLY A 105 9.25 4.28 -8.05
CA GLY A 105 9.80 3.01 -8.55
C GLY A 105 11.18 2.73 -7.95
N SER A 106 11.49 1.46 -7.66
CA SER A 106 12.62 0.92 -6.85
C SER A 106 13.90 1.78 -6.84
N SER A 107 13.86 2.94 -6.19
CA SER A 107 14.95 3.91 -6.20
C SER A 107 15.83 3.63 -5.00
N SER A 108 16.48 2.48 -5.05
CA SER A 108 17.69 2.20 -4.28
C SER A 108 18.78 1.51 -5.11
N VAL A 109 18.60 1.39 -6.43
CA VAL A 109 19.68 0.96 -7.36
C VAL A 109 20.25 2.19 -8.07
N ALA A 110 20.84 3.10 -7.29
CA ALA A 110 21.74 4.12 -7.80
C ALA A 110 22.75 4.51 -6.70
N LYS A 111 23.78 3.67 -6.57
CA LYS A 111 25.15 4.05 -6.22
C LYS A 111 25.36 4.74 -4.86
N GLN A 112 25.80 3.96 -3.87
CA GLN A 112 26.96 4.31 -3.04
C GLN A 112 27.86 3.09 -2.89
#